data_AF-A0A852DSG9-F1
#
_entry.id   AF-A0A852DSG9-F1
#
_cell.length_a   1.000
_cell.length_b   1.000
_cell.length_c   1.000
_cell.angle_alpha   90.00
_cell.angle_beta   90.00
_cell.angle_gamma   90.00
#
_symmetry.space_group_name_H-M   'P 1'
#
loop_
_entity.id
_entity.type
_entity.pdbx_description
1 polymer ?
#
loop_
_entity_poly.entity_id
_entity_poly.type
_entity_poly.pdbx_seq_one_letter_code
_entity_poly.pdbx_strand_id
1 'polypeptide(L)' 'RGFLAREDVGMILISQALAEQIRPAVAAHARALPAVLEIPSKDHPYDPARDSVLRRARGLFAPDELR' A
#
# COMPACT_ATOMS: atom_id res chain seq x y z
N ARG A 1 -10.32 -11.69 15.32
CA ARG A 1 -10.78 -11.24 13.97
C ARG A 1 -9.65 -10.44 13.33
N GLY A 2 -9.35 -10.66 12.04
CA GLY A 2 -8.29 -9.90 11.34
C GLY A 2 -8.71 -8.48 10.99
N PHE A 3 -7.76 -7.56 10.83
CA PHE A 3 -8.02 -6.14 10.55
C PHE A 3 -8.83 -5.89 9.28
N LEU A 4 -8.66 -6.73 8.25
CA LEU A 4 -9.44 -6.62 7.01
C LEU A 4 -10.93 -6.94 7.19
N ALA A 5 -11.31 -7.78 8.16
CA ALA A 5 -12.69 -8.20 8.36
C ALA A 5 -13.48 -7.23 9.27
N ARG A 6 -12.86 -6.13 9.70
CA ARG A 6 -13.46 -5.15 10.59
C ARG A 6 -14.11 -4.02 9.77
N GLU A 7 -15.40 -3.82 9.98
CA GLU A 7 -16.18 -2.76 9.33
C GLU A 7 -15.90 -1.37 9.94
N ASP A 8 -15.31 -1.33 11.13
CA ASP A 8 -14.97 -0.11 11.86
C ASP A 8 -13.53 0.39 11.59
N VAL A 9 -12.83 -0.20 10.62
CA VAL A 9 -11.48 0.21 10.21
C VAL A 9 -11.55 0.83 8.82
N GLY A 10 -11.24 2.12 8.73
CA GLY A 10 -11.15 2.82 7.43
C GLY A 10 -9.78 2.68 6.77
N MET A 11 -8.71 2.58 7.55
CA MET A 11 -7.33 2.62 7.06
C MET A 11 -6.40 1.77 7.93
N ILE A 12 -5.43 1.11 7.28
CA ILE A 12 -4.37 0.34 7.89
C ILE A 12 -3.04 0.93 7.41
N LEU A 13 -2.23 1.42 8.35
CA LEU A 13 -0.88 1.87 8.09
C LEU A 13 0.09 0.70 8.35
N ILE A 14 0.95 0.39 7.40
CA ILE A 14 1.94 -0.68 7.50
C ILE A 14 3.30 -0.14 7.06
N SER A 15 4.39 -0.56 7.71
CA SER A 15 5.72 -0.17 7.22
C SER A 15 6.00 -0.86 5.89
N GLN A 16 6.64 -0.14 4.97
CA GLN A 16 6.98 -0.68 3.66
C GLN A 16 7.83 -1.96 3.75
N ALA A 17 8.75 -2.03 4.71
CA ALA A 17 9.56 -3.22 4.97
C ALA A 17 8.74 -4.45 5.43
N LEU A 18 7.65 -4.25 6.16
CA LEU A 18 6.73 -5.34 6.53
C LEU A 18 5.78 -5.69 5.38
N ALA A 19 5.32 -4.69 4.63
CA ALA A 19 4.48 -4.91 3.46
C ALA A 19 5.16 -5.76 2.38
N GLU A 20 6.49 -5.65 2.21
CA GLU A 20 7.26 -6.50 1.31
C GLU A 20 7.20 -7.98 1.70
N GLN A 21 7.27 -8.29 3.00
CA GLN A 21 7.25 -9.68 3.47
C GLN A 21 5.92 -10.38 3.20
N ILE A 22 4.84 -9.60 3.08
CA ILE A 22 3.48 -10.09 2.82
C ILE A 22 2.91 -9.56 1.51
N ARG A 23 3.76 -9.23 0.54
CA ARG A 23 3.37 -8.60 -0.74
C ARG A 23 2.20 -9.31 -1.45
N PRO A 24 2.10 -10.66 -1.47
CA PRO A 24 0.95 -11.35 -2.06
C PRO A 24 -0.38 -11.03 -1.36
N ALA A 25 -0.38 -10.90 -0.03
CA ALA A 25 -1.58 -10.60 0.75
C ALA A 25 -2.05 -9.15 0.54
N VAL A 26 -1.10 -8.21 0.50
CA VAL A 26 -1.40 -6.78 0.22
C VAL A 26 -1.93 -6.61 -1.21
N ALA A 27 -1.37 -7.35 -2.17
CA ALA A 27 -1.82 -7.34 -3.55
C ALA A 27 -3.20 -7.96 -3.73
N ALA A 28 -3.52 -9.02 -2.99
CA ALA A 28 -4.81 -9.70 -3.02
C ALA A 28 -5.96 -8.88 -2.41
N HIS A 29 -5.66 -7.90 -1.54
CA HIS A 29 -6.68 -6.98 -1.03
C HIS A 29 -7.06 -5.94 -2.09
N ALA A 30 -8.24 -6.14 -2.68
CA ALA A 30 -8.80 -5.30 -3.73
C ALA A 30 -9.99 -4.43 -3.28
N ARG A 31 -10.47 -4.61 -2.04
CA ARG A 31 -11.57 -3.80 -1.50
C ARG A 31 -11.10 -2.38 -1.21
N ALA A 32 -11.96 -1.39 -1.44
CA ALA A 32 -11.66 0.02 -1.18
C ALA A 32 -11.41 0.29 0.32
N LEU A 33 -12.14 -0.41 1.21
CA LEU A 33 -11.99 -0.30 2.66
C LEU A 33 -11.71 -1.67 3.30
N PRO A 34 -10.85 -1.72 4.34
CA PRO A 34 -9.95 -0.64 4.77
C PRO A 34 -8.85 -0.35 3.72
N ALA A 35 -8.48 0.91 3.55
CA ALA A 35 -7.36 1.30 2.71
C ALA A 35 -6.03 0.87 3.36
N VAL A 36 -5.11 0.26 2.60
CA VAL A 36 -3.78 -0.15 3.11
C VAL A 36 -2.74 0.82 2.57
N LEU A 37 -2.06 1.56 3.46
CA LEU A 37 -1.03 2.53 3.10
C LEU A 37 0.34 2.12 3.67
N GLU A 38 1.34 2.14 2.80
CA GLU A 38 2.73 1.83 3.15
C GLU A 38 3.44 3.10 3.63
N ILE A 39 4.08 3.05 4.79
CA ILE A 39 4.83 4.17 5.38
C ILE A 39 6.30 3.79 5.58
N PRO A 40 7.24 4.75 5.59
CA PRO A 40 8.62 4.49 5.99
C PRO A 40 8.71 3.99 7.44
N SER A 41 9.84 3.37 7.78
CA SER A 41 10.19 3.09 9.18
C SER A 41 11.38 3.93 9.60
N LYS A 42 11.69 3.92 10.90
CA LYS A 42 12.83 4.67 11.46
C LYS A 42 14.17 4.26 10.83
N ASP A 43 14.32 2.98 10.53
CA ASP A 43 15.58 2.40 10.05
C ASP A 43 15.60 2.19 8.53
N HIS A 44 14.43 2.22 7.87
CA HIS A 44 14.30 2.00 6.43
C HIS A 44 13.54 3.17 5.78
N PRO A 45 14.25 4.02 4.99
CA PRO A 45 13.62 5.10 4.25
C PRO A 45 12.65 4.57 3.18
N TYR A 46 11.69 5.40 2.81
CA TYR A 46 10.67 5.07 1.82
C TYR A 46 11.27 4.91 0.41
N ASP A 47 10.85 3.88 -0.30
CA ASP A 47 11.22 3.62 -1.70
C ASP A 47 9.98 3.68 -2.60
N PRO A 48 9.78 4.76 -3.38
CA PRO A 48 8.61 4.94 -4.24
C PRO A 48 8.46 3.85 -5.32
N ALA A 49 9.54 3.18 -5.71
CA ALA A 49 9.48 2.13 -6.74
C ALA A 49 8.81 0.84 -6.25
N ARG A 50 8.77 0.65 -4.93
CA ARG A 50 8.27 -0.56 -4.24
C ARG A 50 6.87 -0.37 -3.64
N ASP A 51 6.30 0.82 -3.76
CA ASP A 51 4.97 1.12 -3.25
C ASP A 51 3.86 0.51 -4.12
N SER A 52 2.96 -0.25 -3.50
CA SER A 52 1.89 -0.95 -4.20
C SER A 52 0.78 -0.03 -4.73
N VAL A 53 0.55 1.13 -4.10
CA VAL A 53 -0.40 2.16 -4.54
C VAL A 53 0.16 2.89 -5.76
N LEU A 54 1.41 3.34 -5.72
CA LEU A 54 2.07 3.96 -6.88
C LEU A 54 2.17 3.00 -8.05
N ARG A 55 2.44 1.71 -7.80
CA ARG A 55 2.45 0.70 -8.88
C ARG A 55 1.08 0.50 -9.53
N ARG A 56 -0.01 0.57 -8.76
CA ARG A 56 -1.38 0.54 -9.29
C ARG A 56 -1.71 1.84 -10.04
N ALA A 57 -1.28 2.98 -9.53
CA ALA A 57 -1.47 4.29 -10.15
C ALA A 57 -0.67 4.46 -11.45
N ARG A 58 0.54 3.89 -11.56
CA ARG A 58 1.34 3.90 -12.81
C ARG A 58 0.63 3.27 -14.01
N GLY A 59 -0.32 2.36 -13.79
CA GLY A 59 -1.18 1.83 -14.87
C GLY A 59 -2.29 2.79 -15.30
N LEU A 60 -2.58 3.81 -14.48
CA LEU A 60 -3.64 4.80 -14.69
C LEU A 60 -3.12 6.16 -15.16
N PHE A 61 -1.89 6.54 -14.79
CA PHE A 61 -1.28 7.82 -15.15
C PHE A 61 -0.15 7.63 -16.15
N ALA A 62 -0.30 8.24 -17.34
CA ALA A 62 0.79 8.33 -18.31
C ALA A 62 1.92 9.23 -17.75
N PRO A 63 3.20 8.92 -18.03
CA PRO A 63 4.34 9.67 -17.50
C PRO A 63 4.37 11.18 -17.84
N ASP A 64 3.57 11.64 -18.80
CA ASP A 64 3.57 13.04 -19.25
C ASP A 64 2.75 14.00 -18.39
N GLU A 65 1.95 13.52 -17.43
CA GLU A 65 1.13 14.38 -16.56
C GLU A 65 1.84 14.86 -15.28
N LEU A 66 3.10 14.45 -15.07
CA LEU A 66 3.94 14.84 -13.92
C LEU A 66 4.94 15.96 -14.23
N ARG A 67 4.80 16.67 -15.36
CA ARG A 67 5.64 17.83 -15.71
C ARG A 67 5.06 19.15 -15.21
#